data_AF-A0A350WN93-F1
#
_entry.id   AF-A0A350WN93-F1
#
_cell.length_a   1.000
_cell.length_b   1.000
_cell.length_c   1.000
_cell.angle_alpha   90.00
_cell.angle_beta   90.00
_cell.angle_gamma   90.00
#
_symmetry.space_group_name_H-M   'P 1'
#
loop_
_entity.id
_entity.type
_entity.pdbx_description
1 polymer ?
#
loop_
_entity_poly.entity_id
_entity_poly.type
_entity_poly.pdbx_seq_one_letter_code
_entity_poly.pdbx_strand_id
1 'polypeptide(L)'
;MAVKLKPTQLVKWDKKDEPLIKRYLKEILDILEVKEDGRVETTKGFSLMLFRKILVQNIELFGIEALDVRQGLVYKTVFRLKKLKKQDIHGFRRSLAAEVKHYLDRPIEKYTILLPLHASSNTPPP
;
A
#
# COMPACT_ATOMS: atom_id res chain seq x y z
N MET A 1 -20.67 -7.61 -14.66
CA MET A 1 -19.40 -8.23 -15.11
C MET A 1 -18.24 -7.43 -14.55
N ALA A 2 -17.36 -8.02 -13.72
CA ALA A 2 -16.18 -7.31 -13.22
C ALA A 2 -15.14 -7.22 -14.34
N VAL A 3 -14.91 -6.02 -14.86
CA VAL A 3 -13.85 -5.76 -15.84
C VAL A 3 -12.52 -6.11 -15.19
N LYS A 4 -11.86 -7.18 -15.64
CA LYS A 4 -10.49 -7.52 -15.21
C LYS A 4 -9.53 -6.48 -15.78
N LEU A 5 -9.25 -5.44 -15.00
CA LEU A 5 -8.29 -4.41 -15.38
C LEU A 5 -6.87 -4.99 -15.46
N LYS A 6 -6.12 -4.58 -16.48
CA LYS A 6 -4.69 -4.92 -16.57
C LYS A 6 -3.93 -4.21 -15.44
N PRO A 7 -2.87 -4.78 -14.85
CA PRO A 7 -2.12 -4.15 -13.75
C PRO A 7 -1.65 -2.72 -14.06
N THR A 8 -1.30 -2.43 -15.31
CA THR A 8 -0.91 -1.08 -15.76
C THR A 8 -2.05 -0.06 -15.74
N GLN A 9 -3.31 -0.49 -15.71
CA GLN A 9 -4.48 0.39 -15.64
C GLN A 9 -4.88 0.75 -14.21
N LEU A 10 -4.45 -0.06 -13.21
CA LEU A 10 -4.72 0.19 -11.79
C LEU A 10 -3.90 1.35 -11.22
N VAL A 11 -2.78 1.67 -11.86
CA VAL A 11 -1.87 2.75 -11.47
C VAL A 11 -1.55 3.60 -12.70
N LYS A 12 -1.89 4.88 -12.63
CA LYS A 12 -1.62 5.87 -13.68
C LYS A 12 -0.94 7.11 -13.10
N TRP A 13 -0.28 7.86 -13.97
CA TRP A 13 0.26 9.19 -13.72
C TRP A 13 0.42 9.87 -15.08
N ASP A 14 0.46 11.20 -15.10
CA ASP A 14 0.74 11.94 -16.33
C ASP A 14 2.19 11.69 -16.78
N LYS A 15 2.42 11.59 -18.09
CA LYS A 15 3.77 11.40 -18.63
C LYS A 15 4.75 12.51 -18.20
N LYS A 16 4.25 13.74 -18.02
CA LYS A 16 5.04 14.88 -17.57
C LYS A 16 5.57 14.71 -16.13
N ASP A 17 4.87 13.92 -15.30
CA ASP A 17 5.21 13.72 -13.88
C ASP A 17 6.12 12.51 -13.66
N GLU A 18 6.33 11.67 -14.67
CA GLU A 18 7.19 10.49 -14.57
C GLU A 18 8.63 10.79 -14.08
N PRO A 19 9.32 11.85 -14.57
CA PRO A 19 10.62 12.24 -14.05
C PRO A 19 10.59 12.60 -12.56
N LEU A 20 9.52 13.28 -12.13
CA LEU A 20 9.30 13.69 -10.74
C LEU A 20 9.11 12.46 -9.85
N ILE A 21 8.24 11.54 -10.27
CA ILE A 21 7.98 10.27 -9.57
C ILE A 21 9.27 9.45 -9.47
N LYS A 22 10.02 9.32 -10.56
CA LYS A 22 11.30 8.61 -10.58
C LYS A 22 12.30 9.21 -9.59
N ARG A 23 12.40 10.55 -9.55
CA ARG A 23 13.25 11.26 -8.60
C ARG A 23 12.86 10.96 -7.16
N TYR A 24 11.60 11.19 -6.77
CA TYR A 24 11.18 10.97 -5.38
C TYR A 24 11.18 9.52 -4.96
N LEU A 25 10.90 8.59 -5.88
CA LEU A 25 11.07 7.16 -5.62
C LEU A 25 12.53 6.85 -5.28
N LYS A 26 13.49 7.40 -6.03
CA LYS A 26 14.91 7.23 -5.74
C LYS A 26 15.27 7.82 -4.38
N GLU A 27 14.89 9.06 -4.10
CA GLU A 27 15.13 9.70 -2.80
C GLU A 27 14.59 8.87 -1.63
N ILE A 28 13.37 8.33 -1.75
CA ILE A 28 12.78 7.43 -0.74
C ILE A 28 13.61 6.16 -0.59
N LEU A 29 13.99 5.52 -1.69
CA LEU A 29 14.78 4.30 -1.62
C LEU A 29 16.16 4.56 -1.03
N ASP A 30 16.78 5.70 -1.29
CA ASP A 30 18.10 6.05 -0.77
C ASP A 30 18.10 6.30 0.74
N ILE A 31 17.02 6.87 1.29
CA ILE A 31 16.89 7.09 2.75
C ILE A 31 16.41 5.85 3.53
N LEU A 32 15.92 4.82 2.84
CA LEU A 32 15.58 3.54 3.46
C LEU A 32 16.83 2.67 3.56
N GLU A 33 16.97 1.97 4.68
CA GLU A 33 18.07 1.05 4.94
C GLU A 33 17.50 -0.35 5.24
N VAL A 34 18.16 -1.40 4.74
CA VAL A 34 17.82 -2.78 5.09
C VAL A 34 18.77 -3.22 6.20
N LYS A 35 18.23 -3.52 7.38
CA LYS A 35 18.99 -4.03 8.53
C LYS A 35 19.37 -5.50 8.30
N GLU A 36 20.30 -6.01 9.11
CA GLU A 36 20.80 -7.39 9.01
C GLU A 36 19.69 -8.45 9.17
N ASP A 37 18.68 -8.16 9.98
CA ASP A 37 17.49 -9.00 10.16
C ASP A 37 16.46 -8.90 9.02
N GLY A 38 16.76 -8.13 7.97
CA GLY A 38 15.90 -7.94 6.80
C GLY A 38 14.72 -6.99 7.02
N ARG A 39 14.66 -6.27 8.15
CA ARG A 39 13.75 -5.13 8.35
C ARG A 39 14.22 -3.93 7.54
N VAL A 40 13.28 -3.11 7.10
CA VAL A 40 13.56 -1.85 6.40
C VAL A 40 13.24 -0.69 7.34
N GLU A 41 14.21 0.18 7.57
CA GLU A 41 14.12 1.28 8.52
C GLU A 41 14.63 2.59 7.90
N THR A 42 14.36 3.72 8.57
CA THR A 42 14.95 5.02 8.21
C THR A 42 15.10 5.89 9.45
N THR A 43 16.18 6.66 9.50
CA THR A 43 16.38 7.74 10.48
C THR A 43 15.81 9.08 10.00
N LYS A 44 15.42 9.17 8.72
CA LYS A 44 14.90 10.39 8.07
C LYS A 44 13.37 10.34 7.91
N GLY A 45 12.67 10.08 9.01
CA GLY A 45 11.22 9.87 9.03
C GLY A 45 10.41 11.03 8.42
N PHE A 46 10.82 12.28 8.70
CA PHE A 46 10.17 13.46 8.14
C PHE A 46 10.31 13.55 6.61
N SER A 47 11.53 13.34 6.07
CA SER A 47 11.78 13.31 4.63
C SER A 47 11.01 12.19 3.95
N LEU A 48 10.98 11.00 4.55
CA LEU A 48 10.19 9.87 4.06
C LEU A 48 8.71 10.23 3.96
N MET A 49 8.16 10.87 4.98
CA MET A 49 6.76 11.32 4.97
C MET A 49 6.51 12.32 3.84
N LEU A 50 7.39 13.33 3.68
CA LEU A 50 7.24 14.37 2.65
C LEU A 50 7.27 13.78 1.23
N PHE A 51 8.31 13.00 0.91
CA PHE A 51 8.45 12.42 -0.43
C PHE A 51 7.32 11.44 -0.76
N ARG A 52 6.84 10.67 0.24
CA ARG A 52 5.66 9.82 0.06
C ARG A 52 4.41 10.62 -0.25
N LYS A 53 4.17 11.75 0.43
CA LYS A 53 3.03 12.63 0.13
C LYS A 53 3.09 13.13 -1.31
N ILE A 54 4.27 13.57 -1.77
CA ILE A 54 4.48 14.01 -3.15
C ILE A 54 4.19 12.87 -4.13
N LEU A 55 4.74 11.67 -3.90
CA LEU A 55 4.43 10.51 -4.75
C LEU A 55 2.94 10.23 -4.83
N VAL A 56 2.25 10.20 -3.69
CA VAL A 56 0.81 9.90 -3.64
C VAL A 56 0.00 10.92 -4.42
N GLN A 57 0.35 12.22 -4.36
CA GLN A 57 -0.35 13.27 -5.11
C GLN A 57 -0.19 13.15 -6.62
N ASN A 58 0.92 12.59 -7.11
CA ASN A 58 1.24 12.50 -8.53
C ASN A 58 0.85 11.14 -9.17
N ILE A 59 0.20 10.25 -8.42
CA ILE A 59 -0.22 8.94 -8.93
C ILE A 59 -1.71 8.72 -8.69
N GLU A 60 -2.41 8.21 -9.68
CA GLU A 60 -3.80 7.79 -9.59
C GLU A 60 -3.88 6.29 -9.31
N LEU A 61 -4.63 5.90 -8.28
CA LEU A 61 -4.94 4.50 -7.96
C LEU A 61 -6.42 4.25 -8.24
N PHE A 62 -6.71 3.38 -9.21
CA PHE A 62 -8.08 3.10 -9.61
C PHE A 62 -8.90 2.49 -8.46
N GLY A 63 -10.10 3.03 -8.21
CA GLY A 63 -11.01 2.53 -7.17
C GLY A 63 -10.58 2.84 -5.73
N ILE A 64 -9.58 3.72 -5.54
CA ILE A 64 -9.08 4.08 -4.21
C ILE A 64 -8.96 5.61 -4.10
N GLU A 65 -9.97 6.22 -3.49
CA GLU A 65 -10.02 7.68 -3.30
C GLU A 65 -9.40 8.10 -1.95
N ALA A 66 -9.55 7.26 -0.93
CA ALA A 66 -9.11 7.52 0.43
C ALA A 66 -7.57 7.73 0.50
N LEU A 67 -7.17 8.93 0.94
CA LEU A 67 -5.77 9.36 0.92
C LEU A 67 -4.87 8.51 1.84
N ASP A 68 -5.38 8.16 3.02
CA ASP A 68 -4.71 7.30 4.00
C ASP A 68 -4.43 5.91 3.42
N VAL A 69 -5.40 5.33 2.70
CA VAL A 69 -5.24 4.04 2.02
C VAL A 69 -4.17 4.15 0.94
N ARG A 70 -4.23 5.19 0.08
CA ARG A 70 -3.21 5.42 -0.96
C ARG A 70 -1.82 5.56 -0.36
N GLN A 71 -1.68 6.33 0.72
CA GLN A 71 -0.42 6.48 1.44
C GLN A 71 0.08 5.16 2.01
N GLY A 72 -0.81 4.32 2.56
CA GLY A 72 -0.47 2.99 3.06
C GLY A 72 0.01 2.03 1.96
N LEU A 73 -0.62 2.06 0.79
CA LEU A 73 -0.22 1.23 -0.35
C LEU A 73 1.15 1.65 -0.92
N VAL A 74 1.39 2.95 -1.06
CA VAL A 74 2.69 3.47 -1.48
C VAL A 74 3.78 3.10 -0.47
N TYR A 75 3.52 3.22 0.84
CA TYR A 75 4.44 2.82 1.89
C TYR A 75 4.86 1.36 1.76
N LYS A 76 3.88 0.44 1.72
CA LYS A 76 4.14 -1.00 1.58
C LYS A 76 4.95 -1.28 0.33
N THR A 77 4.63 -0.59 -0.76
CA THR A 77 5.33 -0.74 -2.05
C THR A 77 6.80 -0.32 -1.95
N VAL A 78 7.11 0.88 -1.46
CA VAL A 78 8.50 1.36 -1.41
C VAL A 78 9.37 0.55 -0.45
N PHE A 79 8.81 0.11 0.69
CA PHE A 79 9.50 -0.77 1.63
C PHE A 79 9.80 -2.14 1.00
N ARG A 80 8.82 -2.72 0.29
CA ARG A 80 9.02 -3.98 -0.44
C ARG A 80 10.08 -3.84 -1.54
N LEU A 81 10.03 -2.76 -2.32
CA LEU A 81 11.02 -2.51 -3.39
C LEU A 81 12.43 -2.40 -2.84
N LYS A 82 12.61 -1.68 -1.72
CA LYS A 82 13.90 -1.58 -1.05
C LYS A 82 14.40 -2.96 -0.62
N LYS A 83 13.55 -3.74 0.05
CA LYS A 83 13.87 -5.11 0.49
C LYS A 83 14.27 -6.01 -0.68
N LEU A 84 13.60 -5.90 -1.82
CA LEU A 84 13.85 -6.71 -3.01
C LEU A 84 14.98 -6.18 -3.92
N LYS A 85 15.61 -5.05 -3.57
CA LYS A 85 16.61 -4.34 -4.41
C LYS A 85 16.10 -4.03 -5.83
N LYS A 86 14.78 -3.87 -6.01
CA LYS A 86 14.16 -3.49 -7.29
C LYS A 86 13.89 -1.98 -7.26
N GLN A 87 14.78 -1.19 -7.84
CA GLN A 87 14.77 0.28 -7.72
C GLN A 87 14.27 1.01 -8.98
N ASP A 88 13.61 0.29 -9.90
CA ASP A 88 13.13 0.84 -11.16
C ASP A 88 11.67 1.34 -11.07
N ILE A 89 11.35 2.33 -11.90
CA ILE A 89 10.00 2.91 -11.97
C ILE A 89 8.96 1.87 -12.45
N HIS A 90 9.36 0.95 -13.33
CA HIS A 90 8.49 -0.12 -13.81
C HIS A 90 8.20 -1.18 -12.74
N GLY A 91 9.19 -1.54 -11.91
CA GLY A 91 8.98 -2.39 -10.74
C GLY A 91 8.11 -1.72 -9.70
N PHE A 92 8.25 -0.40 -9.50
CA PHE A 92 7.33 0.37 -8.66
C PHE A 92 5.90 0.32 -9.19
N ARG A 93 5.68 0.60 -10.48
CA ARG A 93 4.33 0.53 -11.07
C ARG A 93 3.69 -0.84 -10.88
N ARG A 94 4.43 -1.90 -11.20
CA ARG A 94 3.94 -3.29 -11.10
C ARG A 94 3.65 -3.68 -9.66
N SER A 95 4.53 -3.33 -8.73
CA SER A 95 4.38 -3.67 -7.31
C SER A 95 3.20 -2.92 -6.70
N LEU A 96 3.04 -1.64 -7.02
CA LEU A 96 1.91 -0.84 -6.56
C LEU A 96 0.59 -1.35 -7.15
N ALA A 97 0.57 -1.70 -8.43
CA ALA A 97 -0.62 -2.30 -9.06
C ALA A 97 -1.02 -3.63 -8.41
N ALA A 98 -0.04 -4.45 -8.02
CA ALA A 98 -0.29 -5.68 -7.28
C ALA A 98 -0.90 -5.39 -5.91
N GLU A 99 -0.39 -4.40 -5.18
CA GLU A 99 -0.95 -3.97 -3.89
C GLU A 99 -2.37 -3.42 -4.03
N VAL A 100 -2.64 -2.58 -5.05
CA VAL A 100 -3.98 -2.06 -5.34
C VAL A 100 -4.95 -3.20 -5.63
N LYS A 101 -4.56 -4.14 -6.50
CA LYS A 101 -5.39 -5.33 -6.79
C LYS A 101 -5.69 -6.11 -5.51
N HIS A 102 -4.67 -6.38 -4.71
CA HIS A 102 -4.81 -7.14 -3.48
C HIS A 102 -5.68 -6.41 -2.44
N TYR A 103 -5.68 -5.08 -2.44
CA TYR A 103 -6.58 -4.29 -1.61
C TYR A 103 -8.03 -4.38 -2.07
N LEU A 104 -8.28 -4.23 -3.37
CA LEU A 104 -9.64 -4.28 -3.95
C LEU A 104 -10.28 -5.66 -3.87
N ASP A 105 -9.47 -6.73 -3.96
CA ASP A 105 -9.93 -8.12 -3.89
C ASP A 105 -10.11 -8.62 -2.44
N ARG A 106 -9.82 -7.81 -1.41
CA ARG A 106 -10.03 -8.22 -0.02
C ARG A 106 -11.52 -8.32 0.28
N PRO A 107 -12.00 -9.41 0.89
CA PRO A 107 -13.33 -9.42 1.47
C PRO A 107 -13.35 -8.35 2.55
N ILE A 108 -14.12 -7.29 2.33
CA ILE A 108 -14.42 -6.32 3.38
C ILE A 108 -15.38 -7.06 4.30
N GLU A 109 -14.87 -7.57 5.42
CA GLU A 109 -15.72 -8.00 6.54
C GLU A 109 -16.52 -6.78 6.99
N LYS A 110 -17.69 -6.58 6.37
CA LYS A 110 -18.71 -5.67 6.86
C LYS A 110 -19.16 -6.24 8.19
N TYR A 111 -18.57 -5.75 9.29
CA TYR A 111 -19.10 -5.86 10.65
C TYR A 111 -19.87 -7.14 10.95
N THR A 112 -19.18 -8.27 11.11
CA THR A 112 -19.77 -9.36 11.87
C THR A 112 -19.52 -9.05 13.35
N ILE A 113 -20.36 -8.20 13.95
CA ILE A 113 -20.49 -8.18 15.42
C ILE A 113 -21.20 -9.48 15.79
N LEU A 114 -20.43 -10.56 15.92
CA LEU A 114 -20.85 -11.73 16.69
C LEU A 114 -20.39 -11.48 18.12
N LEU A 115 -21.21 -10.79 18.89
CA LEU A 115 -21.14 -10.93 20.34
C LEU A 115 -21.78 -12.28 20.69
N PRO A 116 -21.05 -13.25 21.26
CA PRO A 116 -21.68 -14.39 21.89
C PRO A 116 -22.22 -13.89 23.24
N LEU A 117 -23.51 -13.57 23.32
CA LEU A 117 -24.18 -13.53 24.61
C LEU A 117 -24.36 -14.99 25.08
N HIS A 118 -23.32 -15.51 25.71
CA HIS A 118 -23.47 -16.53 26.73
C HIS A 118 -24.28 -15.93 27.88
N ALA A 119 -25.60 -16.07 27.82
CA ALA A 119 -26.53 -16.05 28.95
C ALA A 119 -27.66 -17.02 28.55
N SER A 120 -27.93 -18.15 29.18
CA SER A 120 -27.72 -18.57 30.55
C SER A 120 -27.45 -20.08 30.55
N SER A 121 -26.47 -20.47 31.35
CA SER A 121 -26.34 -21.78 31.99
C SER A 121 -27.66 -22.55 32.14
N ASN A 122 -27.60 -23.79 31.65
CA ASN A 122 -28.41 -24.90 32.10
C ASN A 122 -28.52 -24.91 33.64
N THR A 123 -29.73 -24.78 34.17
CA THR A 123 -30.08 -25.34 35.47
C THR A 123 -31.00 -26.53 35.22
N PRO A 124 -30.59 -27.78 35.54
CA PRO A 124 -31.51 -28.92 35.59
C PRO A 124 -32.23 -28.96 36.96
N PRO A 125 -33.32 -29.75 37.08
CA PRO A 125 -34.54 -29.42 37.82
C PRO A 125 -34.54 -29.90 39.29
N PRO A 126 -35.52 -29.49 40.11
CA PRO A 126 -36.05 -30.32 41.20
C PRO A 126 -37.09 -31.34 40.68
#